data_AF-A0A4R8DEF3-F1
#
_entry.id   AF-A0A4R8DEF3-F1
#
_cell.length_a   1.000
_cell.length_b   1.000
_cell.length_c   1.000
_cell.angle_alpha   90.00
_cell.angle_beta   90.00
_cell.angle_gamma   90.00
#
_symmetry.space_group_name_H-M   'P 1'
#
loop_
_entity.id
_entity.type
_entity.pdbx_description
1 polymer ?
#
loop_
_entity_poly.entity_id
_entity_poly.type
_entity_poly.pdbx_seq_one_letter_code
_entity_poly.pdbx_strand_id
1 'polypeptide(L)'
;MTPSSSSSSNSSEPGGSVVDQAKADLTKRLGVDAAEVSVVSSEDVTWPDGSLGCPEPGMRYTQALVPGNRTVLEAGGKQYSYHSGGHRAPFLCEHPQPPSR
;
A
#
# COMPACT_ATOMS: atom_id res chain seq x y z
N MET A 1 -11.72 5.36 44.21
CA MET A 1 -12.86 5.13 43.30
C MET A 1 -12.46 5.66 41.92
N THR A 2 -12.39 4.76 40.94
CA THR A 2 -12.44 4.95 39.45
C THR A 2 -11.53 5.98 38.75
N PRO A 3 -10.65 5.56 37.81
CA PRO A 3 -10.21 6.43 36.71
C PRO A 3 -11.34 6.56 35.67
N SER A 4 -11.66 7.78 35.23
CA SER A 4 -12.60 8.02 34.12
C SER A 4 -11.93 7.77 32.78
N SER A 5 -12.51 6.81 32.05
CA SER A 5 -12.77 6.79 30.61
C SER A 5 -12.12 7.89 29.77
N SER A 6 -11.21 7.52 28.86
CA SER A 6 -11.55 7.23 27.46
C SER A 6 -12.36 8.37 26.80
N SER A 7 -11.67 9.21 26.05
CA SER A 7 -12.28 10.00 24.99
C SER A 7 -11.44 9.82 23.73
N SER A 8 -11.83 8.78 23.00
CA SER A 8 -11.55 8.57 21.59
C SER A 8 -11.81 9.86 20.83
N SER A 9 -10.74 10.52 20.43
CA SER A 9 -10.79 11.59 19.42
C SER A 9 -10.28 10.98 18.13
N ASN A 10 -11.19 10.31 17.43
CA ASN A 10 -11.02 9.84 16.08
C ASN A 10 -11.02 11.08 15.16
N SER A 11 -9.86 11.70 15.02
CA SER A 11 -9.64 12.83 14.12
C SER A 11 -9.10 12.30 12.81
N SER A 12 -9.98 12.30 11.81
CA SER A 12 -9.71 12.10 10.40
C SER A 12 -8.54 12.98 9.92
N GLU A 13 -7.32 12.44 9.92
CA GLU A 13 -6.25 12.96 9.07
C GLU A 13 -6.51 12.51 7.63
N PRO A 14 -6.18 13.31 6.60
CA PRO A 14 -5.95 12.79 5.25
C PRO A 14 -4.76 11.80 5.18
N GLY A 15 -4.09 11.53 6.31
CA GLY A 15 -2.90 10.70 6.52
C GLY A 15 -3.18 9.42 7.28
N GLY A 16 -4.07 8.56 6.75
CA GLY A 16 -4.02 7.13 7.11
C GLY A 16 -2.67 6.53 6.72
N SER A 17 -2.27 5.42 7.35
CA SER A 17 -1.05 4.70 6.96
C SER A 17 -1.10 4.36 5.47
N VAL A 18 0.06 4.15 4.82
CA VAL A 18 0.14 3.66 3.43
C VAL A 18 -0.76 2.42 3.26
N VAL A 19 -0.83 1.59 4.28
CA VAL A 19 -1.70 0.41 4.33
C VAL A 19 -3.18 0.77 4.29
N ASP A 20 -3.62 1.77 5.06
CA ASP A 20 -5.02 2.21 5.08
C ASP A 20 -5.44 2.82 3.75
N GLN A 21 -4.55 3.61 3.14
CA GLN A 21 -4.76 4.16 1.80
C GLN A 21 -4.86 3.05 0.75
N ALA A 22 -3.98 2.05 0.81
CA ALA A 22 -4.01 0.88 -0.07
C ALA A 22 -5.30 0.06 0.11
N LYS A 23 -5.72 -0.18 1.36
CA LYS A 23 -6.98 -0.88 1.67
C LYS A 23 -8.18 -0.12 1.13
N ALA A 24 -8.25 1.20 1.37
CA ALA A 24 -9.35 2.04 0.92
C ALA A 24 -9.44 2.13 -0.60
N ASP A 25 -8.31 2.07 -1.30
CA ASP A 25 -8.28 1.98 -2.76
C ASP A 25 -8.76 0.59 -3.24
N LEU A 26 -8.31 -0.50 -2.59
CA LEU A 26 -8.69 -1.86 -2.97
C LEU A 26 -10.18 -2.15 -2.76
N THR A 27 -10.74 -1.71 -1.64
CA THR A 27 -12.18 -1.86 -1.36
C THR A 27 -13.04 -1.16 -2.40
N LYS A 28 -12.64 0.06 -2.82
CA LYS A 28 -13.33 0.81 -3.88
C LYS A 28 -13.21 0.13 -5.24
N ARG A 29 -12.06 -0.46 -5.57
CA ARG A 29 -11.85 -1.18 -6.84
C ARG A 29 -12.68 -2.45 -6.94
N LEU A 30 -12.72 -3.22 -5.86
CA LEU A 30 -13.42 -4.51 -5.82
C LEU A 30 -14.90 -4.37 -5.42
N GLY A 31 -15.30 -3.24 -4.85
CA GLY A 31 -16.64 -3.04 -4.28
C GLY A 31 -16.91 -3.91 -3.04
N VAL A 32 -15.85 -4.26 -2.29
CA VAL A 32 -15.91 -5.12 -1.10
C VAL A 32 -15.69 -4.31 0.16
N ASP A 33 -16.08 -4.88 1.31
CA ASP A 33 -15.86 -4.23 2.59
C ASP A 33 -14.39 -4.27 3.03
N ALA A 34 -13.95 -3.26 3.81
CA ALA A 34 -12.60 -3.23 4.37
C ALA A 34 -12.31 -4.39 5.35
N ALA A 35 -13.36 -5.08 5.80
CA ALA A 35 -13.30 -6.30 6.58
C ALA A 35 -12.96 -7.53 5.73
N GLU A 36 -13.27 -7.52 4.43
CA GLU A 36 -12.87 -8.58 3.49
C GLU A 36 -11.43 -8.42 3.02
N VAL A 37 -10.86 -7.22 3.18
CA VAL A 37 -9.47 -6.92 2.84
C VAL A 37 -8.56 -7.11 4.05
N SER A 38 -7.70 -8.12 3.96
CA SER A 38 -6.67 -8.41 4.96
C SER A 38 -5.30 -7.92 4.50
N VAL A 39 -4.47 -7.48 5.45
CA VAL A 39 -3.08 -7.10 5.18
C VAL A 39 -2.23 -8.35 5.34
N VAL A 40 -1.60 -8.80 4.26
CA VAL A 40 -0.71 -9.97 4.25
C VAL A 40 0.70 -9.56 4.66
N SER A 41 1.21 -8.46 4.08
CA SER A 41 2.52 -7.90 4.42
C SER A 41 2.50 -6.38 4.22
N SER A 42 3.32 -5.67 4.97
CA SER A 42 3.59 -4.24 4.75
C SER A 42 5.00 -3.95 5.22
N GLU A 43 5.88 -3.65 4.27
CA GLU A 43 7.29 -3.44 4.53
C GLU A 43 7.78 -2.18 3.84
N ASP A 44 8.55 -1.37 4.57
CA ASP A 44 9.25 -0.23 3.98
C ASP A 44 10.46 -0.75 3.19
N VAL A 45 10.50 -0.38 1.90
CA VAL A 45 11.50 -0.87 0.96
C VAL A 45 12.12 0.30 0.21
N THR A 46 13.34 0.10 -0.28
CA THR A 46 13.95 1.05 -1.22
C THR A 46 13.94 0.43 -2.60
N TRP A 47 13.22 1.05 -3.53
CA TRP A 47 13.13 0.60 -4.91
C TRP A 47 14.42 0.93 -5.66
N PRO A 48 14.92 0.03 -6.52
CA PRO A 48 16.15 0.25 -7.28
C PRO A 48 15.99 1.30 -8.39
N ASP A 49 14.75 1.60 -8.78
CA ASP A 49 14.39 2.52 -9.84
C ASP A 49 13.05 3.22 -9.58
N GLY A 50 12.72 4.18 -10.43
CA GLY A 50 11.46 4.90 -10.41
C GLY A 50 10.24 4.09 -10.85
N SER A 51 10.40 2.79 -11.20
CA SER A 51 9.25 1.91 -11.46
C SER A 51 8.53 1.50 -10.19
N LEU A 52 9.19 1.67 -9.03
CA LEU A 52 8.67 1.27 -7.73
C LEU A 52 8.29 -0.23 -7.73
N GLY A 53 9.07 -1.06 -8.42
CA GLY A 53 8.82 -2.50 -8.56
C GLY A 53 7.64 -2.86 -9.46
N CYS A 54 7.09 -1.89 -10.20
CA CYS A 54 5.98 -2.06 -11.13
C CYS A 54 6.29 -1.44 -12.50
N PRO A 55 7.22 -1.99 -13.28
CA PRO A 55 7.57 -1.45 -14.59
C PRO A 55 6.47 -1.70 -15.61
N GLU A 56 6.09 -0.64 -16.33
CA GLU A 56 5.17 -0.70 -17.46
C GLU A 56 5.94 -0.90 -18.78
N PRO A 57 5.45 -1.75 -19.71
CA PRO A 57 6.09 -1.95 -21.00
C PRO A 57 6.24 -0.64 -21.79
N GLY A 58 7.44 -0.41 -22.33
CA GLY A 58 7.73 0.77 -23.14
C GLY A 58 8.08 2.04 -22.35
N MET A 59 7.99 2.01 -21.02
CA MET A 59 8.39 3.12 -20.16
C MET A 59 9.88 3.04 -19.80
N ARG A 60 10.52 4.20 -19.67
CA ARG A 60 11.88 4.35 -19.14
C ARG A 60 11.82 4.94 -17.75
N TYR A 61 12.31 4.21 -16.76
CA TYR A 61 12.37 4.64 -15.37
C TYR A 61 13.76 5.17 -15.02
N THR A 62 13.82 6.07 -14.04
CA THR A 62 15.09 6.56 -13.50
C THR A 62 15.77 5.46 -12.69
N GLN A 63 17.08 5.29 -12.83
CA GLN A 63 17.87 4.41 -11.98
C GLN A 63 18.28 5.13 -10.70
N ALA A 64 17.28 5.52 -9.90
CA ALA A 64 17.49 6.18 -8.63
C ALA A 64 16.85 5.34 -7.53
N LEU A 65 17.54 5.24 -6.39
CA LEU A 65 17.00 4.62 -5.20
C LEU A 65 15.83 5.43 -4.68
N VAL A 66 14.63 4.85 -4.68
CA VAL A 66 13.42 5.52 -4.21
C VAL A 66 12.94 4.85 -2.92
N PRO A 67 12.99 5.55 -1.76
CA PRO A 67 12.36 5.04 -0.55
C PRO A 67 10.84 4.97 -0.76
N GLY A 68 10.25 3.87 -0.29
CA GLY A 68 8.86 3.55 -0.51
C GLY A 68 8.37 2.43 0.39
N ASN A 69 7.19 1.90 0.07
CA ASN A 69 6.60 0.81 0.83
C ASN A 69 5.99 -0.21 -0.13
N ARG A 70 6.08 -1.49 0.26
CA ARG A 70 5.43 -2.61 -0.41
C ARG A 70 4.43 -3.20 0.56
N THR A 71 3.16 -2.94 0.28
CA THR A 71 2.02 -3.54 0.99
C THR A 71 1.42 -4.65 0.14
N VAL A 72 1.21 -5.83 0.70
CA VAL A 72 0.46 -6.91 0.07
C VAL A 72 -0.86 -7.06 0.81
N LEU A 73 -1.95 -6.88 0.08
CA LEU A 73 -3.30 -7.07 0.58
C LEU A 73 -3.90 -8.35 0.00
N GLU A 74 -4.82 -8.96 0.73
CA GLU A 74 -5.58 -10.11 0.24
C GLU A 74 -7.08 -9.83 0.36
N ALA A 75 -7.81 -10.14 -0.70
CA ALA A 75 -9.26 -10.02 -0.75
C ALA A 75 -9.83 -11.16 -1.60
N GLY A 76 -10.82 -11.89 -1.06
CA GLY A 76 -11.46 -13.00 -1.77
C GLY A 76 -10.50 -14.10 -2.23
N GLY A 77 -9.43 -14.37 -1.46
CA GLY A 77 -8.40 -15.36 -1.80
C GLY A 77 -7.43 -14.94 -2.91
N LYS A 78 -7.42 -13.66 -3.29
CA LYS A 78 -6.46 -13.09 -4.25
C LYS A 78 -5.57 -12.06 -3.56
N GLN A 79 -4.28 -12.09 -3.88
CA GLN A 79 -3.31 -11.14 -3.37
C GLN A 79 -3.11 -9.97 -4.34
N TYR A 80 -3.02 -8.77 -3.79
CA TYR A 80 -2.90 -7.49 -4.47
C TYR A 80 -1.71 -6.74 -3.89
N SER A 81 -0.69 -6.49 -4.71
CA SER A 81 0.52 -5.79 -4.28
C SER A 81 0.36 -4.29 -4.52
N TYR A 82 0.37 -3.51 -3.45
CA TYR A 82 0.36 -2.07 -3.45
C TYR A 82 1.77 -1.54 -3.20
N HIS A 83 2.24 -0.69 -4.11
CA HIS A 83 3.56 -0.07 -4.01
C HIS A 83 3.39 1.44 -3.81
N SER A 84 4.27 2.03 -3.03
CA SER A 84 4.37 3.48 -2.87
C SER A 84 5.84 3.91 -2.88
N GLY A 85 6.08 5.20 -3.13
CA GLY A 85 7.44 5.77 -3.09
C GLY A 85 7.47 7.20 -3.59
N GLY A 86 8.52 7.94 -3.22
CA GLY A 86 8.77 9.29 -3.75
C GLY A 86 7.60 10.26 -3.55
N HIS A 87 7.12 10.39 -2.32
CA HIS A 87 5.94 11.21 -1.94
C HIS A 87 4.63 10.85 -2.65
N ARG A 88 4.57 9.74 -3.39
CA ARG A 88 3.37 9.27 -4.07
C ARG A 88 2.53 8.40 -3.14
N ALA A 89 1.21 8.53 -3.24
CA ALA A 89 0.25 7.63 -2.63
C ALA A 89 0.43 6.17 -3.15
N PRO A 90 0.03 5.16 -2.37
CA PRO A 90 0.09 3.76 -2.79
C PRO A 90 -0.78 3.51 -4.02
N PHE A 91 -0.27 2.72 -4.95
CA PHE A 91 -0.97 2.29 -6.15
C PHE A 91 -0.91 0.77 -6.30
N LEU A 92 -1.97 0.19 -6.86
CA LEU A 92 -2.02 -1.23 -7.15
C LEU A 92 -1.06 -1.57 -8.30
N CYS A 93 -0.13 -2.48 -8.04
CA CYS A 93 0.69 -3.11 -9.06
C CYS A 93 0.09 -4.45 -9.47
N GLU A 94 -0.38 -4.55 -10.71
CA GLU A 94 -0.98 -5.77 -11.26
C GLU A 94 0.08 -6.80 -11.69
N HIS A 95 1.28 -6.33 -12.01
CA HIS A 95 2.41 -7.17 -12.44
C HIS A 95 3.65 -6.90 -11.58
N PRO A 96 3.62 -7.23 -10.27
CA PRO A 96 4.78 -7.07 -9.42
C PRO A 96 5.91 -7.94 -9.94
N GLN A 97 7.04 -7.31 -10.31
CA GLN A 97 8.21 -8.09 -10.69
C GLN A 97 8.79 -8.72 -9.42
N PRO A 98 9.02 -10.05 -9.39
CA PRO A 98 9.79 -10.65 -8.31
C PRO A 98 11.19 -9.99 -8.31
N PRO A 99 11.79 -9.74 -7.14
CA PRO A 99 13.16 -9.24 -7.11
C PRO A 99 14.03 -10.21 -7.90
N SER A 100 14.66 -9.71 -8.96
CA SER A 100 15.59 -10.49 -9.78
C SER A 100 16.71 -11.00 -8.88
N ARG A 101 16.78 -12.32 -8.75
CA ARG A 101 17.73 -13.06 -7.89
C ARG A 101 19.15 -13.00 -8.43
#